data_AF-A0A239MBV2-F1
#
_entry.id   AF-A0A239MBV2-F1
#
_cell.length_a   1.000
_cell.length_b   1.000
_cell.length_c   1.000
_cell.angle_alpha   90.00
_cell.angle_beta   90.00
_cell.angle_gamma   90.00
#
_symmetry.space_group_name_H-M   'P 1'
#
loop_
_entity.id
_entity.type
_entity.pdbx_description
1 polymer ?
#
loop_
_entity_poly.entity_id
_entity_poly.type
_entity_poly.pdbx_seq_one_letter_code
_entity_poly.pdbx_strand_id
1 'polypeptide(L)'
;MSAGSSDPAPLGAGPTAGFCPRCGSALASRPPTACASCGYQLYVNARPTASLIVVDDAGRFLALRRAIDPMAGLWEVPGGFCDGFEHPVDAAVREGREELGVEVQITGFIGMYVGTYEFQHEFLPVLDCFYFATLDASAIRLDPAEATDLTWFDLADPPKMAFSTMDSALVDAARLRALVPESLPSGK
;
A
#
# COMPACT_ATOMS: atom_id res chain seq x y z
N MET A 1 31.02 15.52 -25.62
CA MET A 1 30.30 16.77 -25.33
C MET A 1 29.35 16.98 -26.52
N SER A 2 28.02 16.98 -26.42
CA SER A 2 27.13 17.32 -25.31
C SER A 2 26.29 16.16 -24.78
N ALA A 3 25.86 16.33 -23.52
CA ALA A 3 24.87 15.54 -22.82
C ALA A 3 23.44 15.98 -23.18
N GLY A 4 22.47 15.09 -22.94
CA GLY A 4 21.15 15.45 -22.44
C GLY A 4 20.01 15.56 -23.45
N SER A 5 19.17 14.54 -23.51
CA SER A 5 17.82 14.66 -22.94
C SER A 5 17.43 13.31 -22.33
N SER A 6 17.60 13.22 -21.01
CA SER A 6 16.80 12.35 -20.15
C SER A 6 15.35 12.76 -20.34
N ASP A 7 14.59 12.06 -21.17
CA ASP A 7 13.15 12.23 -21.13
C ASP A 7 12.70 11.70 -19.76
N PRO A 8 12.11 12.54 -18.89
CA PRO A 8 11.41 12.01 -17.75
C PRO A 8 10.33 11.10 -18.32
N ALA A 9 10.32 9.84 -17.88
CA ALA A 9 9.25 8.91 -18.18
C ALA A 9 7.92 9.65 -17.96
N PRO A 10 6.94 9.52 -18.87
CA PRO A 10 5.68 10.21 -18.70
C PRO A 10 5.09 9.90 -17.33
N LEU A 11 4.89 10.95 -16.52
CA LEU A 11 4.10 10.89 -15.30
C LEU A 11 2.73 10.32 -15.68
N GLY A 12 2.39 9.17 -15.09
CA GLY A 12 1.26 8.36 -15.50
C GLY A 12 -0.04 9.16 -15.48
N ALA A 13 -0.66 9.31 -16.65
CA ALA A 13 -2.00 9.84 -16.75
C ALA A 13 -2.98 8.75 -16.28
N GLY A 14 -3.87 9.11 -15.35
CA GLY A 14 -4.80 8.18 -14.71
C GLY A 14 -5.85 7.57 -15.66
N PRO A 15 -6.83 6.82 -15.13
CA PRO A 15 -7.92 6.22 -15.91
C PRO A 15 -8.75 7.23 -16.74
N THR A 16 -8.60 8.52 -16.45
CA THR A 16 -9.31 9.64 -17.05
C THR A 16 -8.51 10.37 -18.14
N ALA A 17 -7.28 9.93 -18.44
CA ALA A 17 -6.35 10.62 -19.34
C ALA A 17 -6.96 10.99 -20.70
N GLY A 18 -6.96 12.29 -21.03
CA GLY A 18 -7.44 12.81 -22.32
C GLY A 18 -6.34 13.02 -23.38
N PHE A 19 -5.07 12.99 -22.98
CA PHE A 19 -3.94 13.28 -23.85
C PHE A 19 -2.85 12.21 -23.73
N CYS A 20 -2.17 11.94 -24.84
CA CYS A 20 -1.06 11.00 -24.90
C CYS A 20 0.12 11.58 -24.12
N PRO A 21 0.64 10.88 -23.11
CA PRO A 21 1.70 11.44 -22.27
C PRO A 21 3.07 11.41 -22.97
N ARG A 22 3.19 10.73 -24.12
CA ARG A 22 4.40 10.72 -24.95
C ARG A 22 4.50 11.92 -25.91
N CYS A 23 3.41 12.25 -26.61
CA CYS A 23 3.44 13.27 -27.68
C CYS A 23 2.44 14.42 -27.51
N GLY A 24 1.64 14.42 -26.44
CA GLY A 24 0.64 15.46 -26.15
C GLY A 24 -0.60 15.45 -27.06
N SER A 25 -0.70 14.53 -28.03
CA SER A 25 -1.89 14.42 -28.89
C SER A 25 -3.12 13.96 -28.11
N ALA A 26 -4.30 14.48 -28.45
CA ALA A 26 -5.56 14.03 -27.86
C ALA A 26 -5.77 12.52 -28.10
N LEU A 27 -6.29 11.83 -27.08
CA LEU A 27 -6.64 10.42 -27.17
C LEU A 27 -8.07 10.27 -27.69
N ALA A 28 -8.30 9.26 -28.53
CA ALA A 28 -9.62 9.00 -29.11
C ALA A 28 -10.64 8.47 -28.09
N SER A 29 -10.17 7.92 -26.96
CA SER A 29 -10.97 7.41 -25.86
C SER A 29 -10.18 7.49 -24.56
N ARG A 30 -10.86 7.29 -23.43
CA ARG A 30 -10.17 7.03 -22.15
C ARG A 30 -9.33 5.74 -22.25
N PRO A 31 -8.26 5.61 -21.46
CA PRO A 31 -7.52 4.36 -21.32
C PRO A 31 -8.42 3.18 -20.91
N PRO A 32 -8.14 1.94 -21.36
CA PRO A 32 -7.02 1.56 -22.22
C PRO A 32 -7.22 2.03 -23.68
N THR A 33 -6.17 2.59 -24.29
CA THR A 33 -6.24 3.14 -25.64
C THR A 33 -4.87 3.23 -26.32
N ALA A 34 -4.86 3.44 -27.63
CA ALA A 34 -3.66 3.68 -28.42
C ALA A 34 -3.68 5.11 -28.98
N CYS A 35 -2.56 5.82 -28.88
CA CYS A 35 -2.43 7.14 -29.51
C CYS A 35 -2.39 6.99 -31.03
N ALA A 36 -3.36 7.58 -31.73
CA ALA A 36 -3.41 7.55 -33.19
C ALA A 36 -2.25 8.31 -33.87
N SER A 37 -1.59 9.24 -33.16
CA SER A 37 -0.48 10.04 -33.71
C SER A 37 0.87 9.32 -33.63
N CYS A 38 1.23 8.75 -32.47
CA CYS A 38 2.55 8.16 -32.25
C CYS A 38 2.53 6.65 -31.95
N GLY A 39 1.34 6.02 -31.91
CA GLY A 39 1.18 4.59 -31.65
C GLY A 39 1.33 4.16 -30.19
N TYR A 40 1.58 5.10 -29.25
CA TYR A 40 1.76 4.77 -27.84
C TYR A 40 0.53 4.07 -27.23
N GLN A 41 0.74 2.91 -26.62
CA GLN A 41 -0.29 2.16 -25.89
C GLN A 41 -0.37 2.68 -24.45
N LEU A 42 -1.54 3.17 -24.05
CA LEU A 42 -1.81 3.60 -22.68
C LEU A 42 -2.77 2.60 -22.03
N TYR A 43 -2.28 1.89 -21.02
CA TYR A 43 -3.04 0.93 -20.23
C TYR A 43 -3.53 1.54 -18.92
N VAL A 44 -4.56 0.95 -18.32
CA VAL A 44 -4.93 1.18 -16.92
C VAL A 44 -4.37 0.01 -16.11
N ASN A 45 -3.36 0.29 -15.29
CA ASN A 45 -2.78 -0.70 -14.38
C ASN A 45 -3.12 -0.31 -12.94
N ALA A 46 -3.27 -1.31 -12.08
CA ALA A 46 -3.38 -1.08 -10.65
C ALA A 46 -2.09 -0.48 -10.11
N ARG A 47 -2.19 0.53 -9.25
CA ARG A 47 -1.04 1.08 -8.53
C ARG A 47 -0.70 0.15 -7.36
N PRO A 48 0.54 -0.36 -7.27
CA PRO A 48 0.92 -1.21 -6.17
C PRO A 48 1.00 -0.40 -4.86
N THR A 49 0.53 -1.02 -3.78
CA THR A 49 0.75 -0.54 -2.41
C THR A 49 1.30 -1.70 -1.57
N ALA A 50 1.85 -1.38 -0.41
CA ALA A 50 2.31 -2.37 0.53
C ALA A 50 1.96 -1.98 1.97
N SER A 51 1.47 -2.95 2.74
CA SER A 51 1.02 -2.74 4.11
C SER A 51 1.54 -3.80 5.08
N LEU A 52 1.70 -3.39 6.32
CA LEU A 52 2.21 -4.19 7.43
C LEU A 52 1.06 -4.68 8.31
N ILE A 53 0.97 -5.98 8.56
CA ILE A 53 0.17 -6.54 9.65
C ILE A 53 1.12 -7.00 10.75
N VAL A 54 1.27 -6.15 11.75
CA VAL A 54 2.03 -6.45 12.98
C VAL A 54 1.07 -7.02 13.99
N VAL A 55 1.38 -8.20 14.51
CA VAL A 55 0.53 -8.89 15.48
C VAL A 55 1.35 -9.23 16.72
N ASP A 56 0.85 -8.90 17.89
CA ASP A 56 1.50 -9.20 19.16
C ASP A 56 1.28 -10.66 19.61
N ASP A 57 1.92 -11.01 20.73
CA ASP A 57 1.81 -12.33 21.37
C ASP A 57 0.40 -12.60 21.91
N ALA A 58 -0.40 -11.56 22.14
CA ALA A 58 -1.80 -11.67 22.56
C ALA A 58 -2.76 -11.87 21.37
N GLY A 59 -2.24 -11.98 20.14
CA GLY A 59 -3.07 -12.16 18.94
C GLY A 59 -3.77 -10.88 18.47
N ARG A 60 -3.30 -9.71 18.90
CA ARG A 60 -3.85 -8.41 18.51
C ARG A 60 -3.00 -7.76 17.44
N PHE A 61 -3.60 -7.05 16.49
CA PHE A 61 -2.90 -6.34 15.44
C PHE A 61 -2.83 -4.83 15.69
N LEU A 62 -1.73 -4.21 15.25
CA LEU A 62 -1.55 -2.77 15.30
C LEU A 62 -2.42 -2.09 14.23
N ALA A 63 -3.23 -1.12 14.66
CA ALA A 63 -3.99 -0.24 13.78
C ALA A 63 -3.69 1.23 14.08
N LEU A 64 -3.69 2.04 13.03
CA LEU A 64 -3.50 3.49 13.06
C LEU A 64 -4.81 4.19 12.71
N ARG A 65 -5.05 5.35 13.32
CA ARG A 65 -6.22 6.18 13.00
C ARG A 65 -5.85 7.25 11.98
N ARG A 66 -6.32 7.10 10.74
CA ARG A 66 -6.04 8.03 9.63
C ARG A 66 -6.29 9.48 10.02
N ALA A 67 -5.30 10.33 9.78
CA ALA A 67 -5.43 11.78 9.86
C ALA A 67 -5.88 12.42 8.54
N ILE A 68 -5.71 11.71 7.42
CA ILE A 68 -5.83 12.23 6.07
C ILE A 68 -7.05 11.70 5.31
N ASP A 69 -7.60 12.55 4.44
CA ASP A 69 -8.61 12.12 3.48
C ASP A 69 -7.98 11.35 2.30
N PRO A 70 -8.72 10.41 1.68
CA PRO A 70 -10.05 9.94 2.08
C PRO A 70 -10.00 9.09 3.36
N MET A 71 -11.18 8.90 3.97
CA MET A 71 -11.37 8.02 5.14
C MET A 71 -10.71 8.50 6.44
N ALA A 72 -10.51 9.81 6.60
CA ALA A 72 -10.02 10.39 7.84
C ALA A 72 -10.86 9.94 9.04
N GLY A 73 -10.19 9.55 10.13
CA GLY A 73 -10.80 9.08 11.36
C GLY A 73 -11.16 7.58 11.40
N LEU A 74 -11.07 6.86 10.29
CA LEU A 74 -11.16 5.39 10.25
C LEU A 74 -9.82 4.74 10.62
N TRP A 75 -9.87 3.45 10.95
CA TRP A 75 -8.69 2.65 11.28
C TRP A 75 -8.09 2.02 10.03
N GLU A 76 -6.77 2.00 9.95
CA GLU A 76 -5.99 1.32 8.92
C GLU A 76 -4.81 0.55 9.50
N VAL A 77 -4.21 -0.32 8.70
CA VAL A 77 -2.89 -0.88 9.01
C VAL A 77 -1.82 -0.01 8.35
N PRO A 78 -0.60 0.08 8.91
CA PRO A 78 0.47 0.88 8.35
C PRO A 78 0.78 0.50 6.90
N GLY A 79 1.04 1.47 6.02
CA GLY A 79 1.42 1.21 4.64
C GLY A 79 0.97 2.27 3.63
N GLY A 80 1.51 2.15 2.42
CA GLY A 80 1.33 3.16 1.40
C GLY A 80 1.72 2.70 -0.01
N PHE A 81 1.71 3.65 -0.94
CA PHE A 81 2.03 3.39 -2.34
C PHE A 81 3.50 3.01 -2.51
N CYS A 82 3.78 2.10 -3.44
CA CYS A 82 5.17 1.86 -3.85
C CYS A 82 5.63 3.00 -4.77
N ASP A 83 6.88 3.41 -4.58
CA ASP A 83 7.55 4.29 -5.53
C ASP A 83 7.79 3.60 -6.88
N GLY A 84 7.98 4.41 -7.93
CA GLY A 84 8.38 3.90 -9.23
C GLY A 84 9.74 3.21 -9.09
N PHE A 85 9.81 1.91 -9.32
CA PHE A 85 10.99 1.04 -9.12
C PHE A 85 11.23 0.52 -7.69
N GLU A 86 10.28 0.70 -6.78
CA GLU A 86 10.34 0.11 -5.44
C GLU A 86 9.66 -1.27 -5.42
N HIS A 87 10.31 -2.24 -4.77
CA HIS A 87 9.67 -3.53 -4.53
C HIS A 87 8.64 -3.37 -3.39
N PRO A 88 7.45 -3.98 -3.45
CA PRO A 88 6.43 -3.79 -2.41
C PRO A 88 6.90 -4.11 -0.99
N VAL A 89 7.77 -5.13 -0.83
CA VAL A 89 8.37 -5.42 0.49
C VAL A 89 9.22 -4.27 1.04
N ASP A 90 9.94 -3.56 0.16
CA ASP A 90 10.80 -2.43 0.54
C ASP A 90 9.93 -1.21 0.87
N ALA A 91 8.84 -1.01 0.11
CA ALA A 91 7.82 -0.01 0.43
C ALA A 91 7.25 -0.24 1.83
N ALA A 92 6.83 -1.47 2.17
CA ALA A 92 6.32 -1.77 3.51
C ALA A 92 7.34 -1.47 4.62
N VAL A 93 8.64 -1.71 4.37
CA VAL A 93 9.70 -1.36 5.33
C VAL A 93 9.88 0.15 5.45
N ARG A 94 9.87 0.89 4.34
CA ARG A 94 9.93 2.35 4.31
C ARG A 94 8.76 2.96 5.05
N GLU A 95 7.54 2.53 4.77
CA GLU A 95 6.32 3.01 5.44
C GLU A 95 6.36 2.76 6.95
N GLY A 96 6.88 1.61 7.39
CA GLY A 96 7.12 1.38 8.82
C GLY A 96 8.06 2.40 9.46
N ARG A 97 9.05 2.92 8.72
CA ARG A 97 9.94 3.99 9.20
C ARG A 97 9.27 5.36 9.16
N GLU A 98 8.51 5.65 8.11
CA GLU A 98 7.87 6.95 7.88
C GLU A 98 6.70 7.16 8.85
N GLU A 99 5.75 6.23 8.89
CA GLU A 99 4.51 6.34 9.67
C GLU A 99 4.71 6.06 11.17
N LEU A 100 5.62 5.13 11.50
CA LEU A 100 5.80 4.63 12.88
C LEU A 100 7.14 5.01 13.50
N GLY A 101 8.09 5.55 12.73
CA GLY A 101 9.42 5.92 13.24
C GLY A 101 10.28 4.73 13.67
N VAL A 102 10.00 3.50 13.20
CA VAL A 102 10.71 2.29 13.63
C VAL A 102 11.18 1.42 12.47
N GLU A 103 12.23 0.65 12.72
CA GLU A 103 12.61 -0.44 11.84
C GLU A 103 11.64 -1.61 11.97
N VAL A 104 11.26 -2.20 10.84
CA VAL A 104 10.36 -3.35 10.79
C VAL A 104 11.06 -4.53 10.13
N GLN A 105 10.81 -5.73 10.65
CA GLN A 105 11.29 -6.97 10.04
C GLN A 105 10.09 -7.71 9.45
N ILE A 106 10.11 -7.92 8.13
CA ILE A 106 9.12 -8.74 7.43
C ILE A 106 9.32 -10.22 7.79
N THR A 107 8.24 -10.87 8.19
CA THR A 107 8.25 -12.27 8.65
C THR A 107 7.42 -13.20 7.75
N GLY A 108 6.59 -12.65 6.87
CA GLY A 108 5.81 -13.44 5.94
C GLY A 108 5.00 -12.60 4.97
N PHE A 109 4.51 -13.25 3.92
CA PHE A 109 3.60 -12.66 2.95
C PHE A 109 2.18 -13.19 3.19
N ILE A 110 1.19 -12.30 3.20
CA ILE A 110 -0.22 -12.65 3.45
C ILE A 110 -0.93 -12.84 2.11
N GLY A 111 -0.89 -11.84 1.24
CA GLY A 111 -1.60 -11.88 -0.02
C GLY A 111 -1.59 -10.57 -0.80
N MET A 112 -2.13 -10.62 -2.01
CA MET A 112 -2.39 -9.45 -2.85
C MET A 112 -3.89 -9.29 -3.06
N TYR A 113 -4.39 -8.06 -2.93
CA TYR A 113 -5.81 -7.76 -3.07
C TYR A 113 -6.00 -6.58 -4.02
N VAL A 114 -7.03 -6.66 -4.86
CA VAL A 114 -7.37 -5.57 -5.77
C VAL A 114 -8.46 -4.73 -5.13
N GLY A 115 -8.22 -3.42 -5.08
CA GLY A 115 -9.15 -2.45 -4.53
C GLY A 115 -9.26 -1.20 -5.39
N THR A 116 -9.92 -0.20 -4.83
CA THR A 116 -10.02 1.15 -5.39
C THR A 116 -9.64 2.17 -4.34
N TYR A 117 -8.78 3.11 -4.70
CA TYR A 117 -8.38 4.23 -3.85
C TYR A 117 -8.85 5.54 -4.48
N GLU A 118 -9.49 6.40 -3.69
CA GLU A 118 -9.86 7.74 -4.15
C GLU A 118 -8.69 8.70 -3.94
N PHE A 119 -8.18 9.29 -5.02
CA PHE A 119 -7.13 10.29 -4.96
C PHE A 119 -7.44 11.43 -5.93
N GLN A 120 -7.45 12.67 -5.43
CA GLN A 120 -7.72 13.86 -6.24
C GLN A 120 -9.03 13.74 -7.07
N HIS A 121 -10.08 13.17 -6.45
CA HIS A 121 -11.38 12.89 -7.10
C HIS A 121 -11.33 11.86 -8.25
N GLU A 122 -10.27 11.06 -8.32
CA GLU A 122 -10.17 9.90 -9.22
C GLU A 122 -10.20 8.59 -8.43
N PHE A 123 -10.90 7.60 -8.96
CA PHE A 123 -10.83 6.23 -8.46
C PHE A 123 -9.71 5.49 -9.18
N LEU A 124 -8.64 5.23 -8.44
CA LEU A 124 -7.48 4.51 -8.93
C LEU A 124 -7.61 3.03 -8.55
N PRO A 125 -7.46 2.09 -9.50
CA PRO A 125 -7.29 0.70 -9.12
C PRO A 125 -5.98 0.55 -8.35
N VAL A 126 -6.01 -0.22 -7.27
CA VAL A 126 -4.83 -0.53 -6.45
C VAL A 126 -4.63 -2.02 -6.33
N LEU A 127 -3.38 -2.43 -6.17
CA LEU A 127 -2.96 -3.79 -5.91
C LEU A 127 -2.19 -3.79 -4.59
N ASP A 128 -2.90 -4.09 -3.51
CA ASP A 128 -2.37 -3.99 -2.16
C ASP A 128 -1.69 -5.30 -1.75
N CYS A 129 -0.42 -5.20 -1.37
CA CYS A 129 0.39 -6.33 -0.91
C CYS A 129 0.51 -6.29 0.62
N PHE A 130 0.08 -7.34 1.31
CA PHE A 130 0.12 -7.38 2.78
C PHE A 130 1.21 -8.33 3.28
N TYR A 131 1.95 -7.88 4.28
CA TYR A 131 3.05 -8.63 4.89
C TYR A 131 2.86 -8.74 6.39
N PHE A 132 3.20 -9.90 6.95
CA PHE A 132 3.44 -9.99 8.39
C PHE A 132 4.76 -9.32 8.72
N ALA A 133 4.78 -8.60 9.85
CA ALA A 133 5.99 -7.96 10.34
C ALA A 133 6.09 -7.96 11.87
N THR A 134 7.30 -7.75 12.34
CA THR A 134 7.63 -7.52 13.75
C THR A 134 8.37 -6.20 13.89
N LEU A 135 8.17 -5.52 15.02
CA LEU A 135 8.79 -4.23 15.35
C LEU A 135 8.90 -4.05 16.85
N ASP A 136 9.67 -3.06 17.30
CA ASP A 136 9.67 -2.60 18.69
C ASP A 136 8.51 -1.62 18.91
N ALA A 137 7.41 -2.12 19.48
CA ALA A 137 6.22 -1.31 19.72
C ALA A 137 6.44 -0.15 20.70
N SER A 138 7.45 -0.23 21.58
CA SER A 138 7.76 0.83 22.54
C SER A 138 8.44 2.04 21.89
N ALA A 139 9.05 1.81 20.72
CA ALA A 139 9.75 2.82 19.94
C ALA A 139 8.84 3.59 18.98
N ILE A 140 7.58 3.18 18.79
CA ILE A 140 6.66 3.82 17.84
C ILE A 140 6.52 5.32 18.13
N ARG A 141 6.68 6.13 17.08
CA ARG A 141 6.42 7.57 17.05
C ARG A 141 5.59 7.86 15.81
N LEU A 142 4.32 8.19 16.02
CA LEU A 142 3.42 8.54 14.91
C LEU A 142 3.81 9.90 14.33
N ASP A 143 3.75 10.01 13.00
CA ASP A 143 3.58 11.32 12.37
C ASP A 143 2.11 11.77 12.52
N PRO A 144 1.82 12.84 13.28
CA PRO A 144 0.45 13.34 13.45
C PRO A 144 -0.18 13.85 12.15
N ALA A 145 0.60 14.09 11.10
CA ALA A 145 0.10 14.40 9.77
C ALA A 145 -0.54 13.19 9.07
N GLU A 146 -0.19 11.96 9.48
CA GLU A 146 -0.62 10.72 8.83
C GLU A 146 -1.57 9.92 9.74
N ALA A 147 -1.23 9.81 11.02
CA ALA A 147 -2.01 9.08 12.02
C ALA A 147 -2.20 9.88 13.32
N THR A 148 -3.45 9.96 13.78
CA THR A 148 -3.80 10.69 15.02
C THR A 148 -3.78 9.83 16.27
N ASP A 149 -3.82 8.51 16.12
CA ASP A 149 -3.90 7.56 17.23
C ASP A 149 -3.41 6.18 16.77
N LEU A 150 -3.09 5.31 17.74
CA LEU A 150 -2.78 3.91 17.51
C LEU A 150 -3.46 3.02 18.55
N THR A 151 -3.84 1.82 18.14
CA THR A 151 -4.41 0.83 19.07
C THR A 151 -4.12 -0.59 18.60
N TRP A 152 -4.38 -1.55 19.50
CA TRP A 152 -4.24 -2.97 19.24
C TRP A 152 -5.62 -3.63 19.30
N PHE A 153 -6.12 -4.11 18.16
CA PHE A 153 -7.41 -4.81 18.06
C PHE A 153 -7.20 -6.33 18.01
N ASP A 154 -8.17 -7.09 18.50
CA ASP A 154 -8.16 -8.54 18.35
C ASP A 154 -8.19 -8.92 16.86
N LEU A 155 -7.22 -9.73 16.40
CA LEU A 155 -7.16 -10.17 15.02
C LEU A 155 -8.32 -11.13 14.66
N ALA A 156 -8.89 -11.81 15.66
CA ALA A 156 -10.03 -12.70 15.47
C ALA A 156 -11.36 -11.94 15.26
N ASP A 157 -11.44 -10.69 15.71
CA ASP A 157 -12.63 -9.83 15.59
C ASP A 157 -12.22 -8.38 15.24
N PRO A 158 -11.65 -8.15 14.04
CA PRO A 158 -11.19 -6.84 13.64
C PRO A 158 -12.37 -5.87 13.44
N PRO A 159 -12.22 -4.59 13.78
CA PRO A 159 -13.20 -3.58 13.39
C PRO A 159 -13.21 -3.42 11.86
N LYS A 160 -14.22 -2.71 11.36
CA LYS A 160 -14.24 -2.30 9.96
C LYS A 160 -13.07 -1.35 9.68
N MET A 161 -12.25 -1.69 8.68
CA MET A 161 -11.09 -0.88 8.28
C MET A 161 -11.48 0.17 7.24
N ALA A 162 -10.60 1.15 7.05
CA ALA A 162 -10.74 2.22 6.07
C ALA A 162 -10.88 1.68 4.63
N PHE A 163 -10.20 0.56 4.33
CA PHE A 163 -10.17 -0.04 3.00
C PHE A 163 -10.55 -1.52 3.06
N SER A 164 -11.38 -1.96 2.10
CA SER A 164 -11.88 -3.34 2.04
C SER A 164 -10.81 -4.41 1.77
N THR A 165 -9.69 -4.01 1.16
CA THR A 165 -8.51 -4.86 0.99
C THR A 165 -7.90 -5.20 2.35
N MET A 166 -7.88 -4.27 3.30
CA MET A 166 -7.41 -4.50 4.68
C MET A 166 -8.33 -5.45 5.44
N ASP A 167 -9.66 -5.30 5.31
CA ASP A 167 -10.61 -6.25 5.92
C ASP A 167 -10.33 -7.69 5.43
N SER A 168 -10.10 -7.85 4.13
CA SER A 168 -9.82 -9.14 3.51
C SER A 168 -8.47 -9.71 3.97
N ALA A 169 -7.44 -8.86 4.02
CA ALA A 169 -6.11 -9.25 4.48
C ALA A 169 -6.08 -9.65 5.96
N LEU A 170 -6.85 -8.99 6.83
CA LEU A 170 -6.95 -9.34 8.25
C LEU A 170 -7.60 -10.72 8.46
N VAL A 171 -8.65 -11.04 7.68
CA VAL A 171 -9.28 -12.37 7.70
C VAL A 171 -8.28 -13.46 7.29
N ASP A 172 -7.52 -13.22 6.23
CA ASP A 172 -6.53 -14.20 5.77
C ASP A 172 -5.31 -14.26 6.70
N ALA A 173 -4.91 -13.15 7.32
CA ALA A 173 -3.88 -13.13 8.35
C ALA A 173 -4.27 -13.98 9.56
N ALA A 174 -5.51 -13.87 10.03
CA ALA A 174 -6.04 -14.71 11.12
C ALA A 174 -5.97 -16.21 10.77
N ARG A 175 -6.35 -16.56 9.53
CA ARG A 175 -6.28 -17.94 9.03
C ARG A 175 -4.85 -18.45 8.94
N LEU A 176 -3.93 -17.66 8.38
CA LEU A 176 -2.52 -18.04 8.21
C LEU A 176 -1.84 -18.25 9.56
N ARG A 177 -2.12 -17.41 10.57
CA ARG A 177 -1.61 -17.62 11.93
C ARG A 177 -2.12 -18.90 12.56
N ALA A 178 -3.36 -19.30 12.31
CA ALA A 178 -3.90 -20.57 12.82
C ALA A 178 -3.25 -21.80 12.17
N LEU A 179 -2.65 -21.65 10.98
CA LEU A 179 -1.99 -22.75 10.26
C LEU A 179 -0.51 -22.94 10.62
N VAL A 180 0.13 -21.93 11.21
CA VAL A 180 1.52 -21.99 11.67
C VAL A 180 1.53 -22.11 13.20
N PRO A 181 1.56 -23.32 13.77
CA PRO A 181 1.67 -23.48 15.22
C PRO A 181 2.99 -22.86 15.72
N GLU A 182 2.94 -22.23 16.90
CA GLU A 182 4.10 -21.71 17.64
C GLU A 182 5.12 -22.83 17.93
N SER A 183 5.95 -23.20 16.95
CA SER A 183 7.17 -23.97 17.19
C SER A 183 8.07 -24.00 15.96
N LEU A 184 8.93 -23.00 15.84
CA LEU A 184 10.32 -23.27 15.49
C LEU A 184 11.19 -22.50 16.49
N PRO A 185 11.83 -23.16 17.46
CA PRO A 185 12.75 -22.49 18.35
C PRO A 185 13.87 -21.86 17.52
N SER A 186 14.19 -20.61 17.83
CA SER A 186 15.37 -19.91 17.32
C SER A 186 16.59 -20.80 17.56
N GLY A 187 17.17 -21.29 16.46
CA GLY A 187 18.40 -22.07 16.48
C GLY A 187 19.52 -21.26 17.14
N LYS A 188 20.22 -21.92 18.07
CA LYS A 188 21.46 -21.44 18.68
C LYS A 188 22.54 -21.15 17.66
#